data_AF-Q4WCP2-F1
#
_entry.id   AF-Q4WCP2-F1
#
_cell.length_a   1.000
_cell.length_b   1.000
_cell.length_c   1.000
_cell.angle_alpha   90.00
_cell.angle_beta   90.00
_cell.angle_gamma   90.00
#
_symmetry.space_group_name_H-M   'P 1'
#
loop_
_entity.id
_entity.type
_entity.pdbx_description
1 polymer ?
#
loop_
_entity_poly.entity_id
_entity_poly.type
_entity_poly.pdbx_seq_one_letter_code
_entity_poly.pdbx_strand_id
1 'polypeptide(L)'
;MASVQRRKWYQIKWFADDDTKEERHLIMKLDLLIVPYAFLAYWTKYMDQSNINNAYVSGLSDDLNLRGNELVHLQTMYTVGAVLGQIPFAYLFTKFPMSWVIPALDISWGVFTLLQYRVTSYGELMAYRFLVGWFEAAFFPGMHYIFGSWYRGDEIGRRGGCFYVGLTLGTLTSSLIQAGTSARLDGVHGLAGWRWMYIICAIITIPIGLLGYVILPGTPDKPNRLVLKQADIELAKRRLQRAGHGVQEHFRWKALVSIAGNWKFWALLLLDIFFWNGSINTTTGGYLLWLKSLKRFSTSRINELNAIAPALGIFYTLFICFSSDLLFGPAWAITIAHTWNIIGLVILVVWDVPQSALWFAFATTYSAVAMSSVLYGWVNSQLRYSAVERAVALIILNAVSQSTTAWTPLLVFKTVEAPRFTKGYSFVLGNAICLVILAHVIQFFAKREEYALCHIFIDTSNRPTGEFQKEQEATPTSATQMKRGILNLVIEQSCRCIQRSSHPRRRMIDLADMQPESMYAGPCVDE
;
A
#
# COMPACT_ATOMS: atom_id res chain seq x y z
N MET A 1 -8.56 28.55 -12.75
CA MET A 1 -9.10 27.27 -12.22
C MET A 1 -9.96 27.60 -11.02
N ALA A 2 -11.21 27.16 -10.98
CA ALA A 2 -12.00 27.22 -9.75
C ALA A 2 -11.20 26.52 -8.64
N SER A 3 -11.02 27.20 -7.51
CA SER A 3 -10.38 26.65 -6.32
C SER A 3 -10.91 25.24 -6.09
N VAL A 4 -10.04 24.23 -6.04
CA VAL A 4 -10.44 22.89 -5.60
C VAL A 4 -10.84 23.05 -4.13
N GLN A 5 -12.12 23.32 -3.90
CA GLN A 5 -12.68 23.57 -2.59
C GLN A 5 -12.42 22.30 -1.77
N ARG A 6 -11.62 22.41 -0.71
CA ARG A 6 -11.35 21.29 0.21
C ARG A 6 -12.71 20.78 0.70
N ARG A 7 -13.07 19.56 0.26
CA ARG A 7 -14.39 18.96 0.52
C ARG A 7 -14.55 18.75 2.02
N LYS A 8 -15.74 19.04 2.54
CA LYS A 8 -16.06 18.86 3.96
C LYS A 8 -16.22 17.37 4.28
N TRP A 9 -15.83 17.00 5.51
CA TRP A 9 -15.71 15.63 6.00
C TRP A 9 -16.98 14.77 5.95
N TYR A 10 -18.14 15.39 5.97
CA TYR A 10 -19.45 14.74 5.92
C TYR A 10 -20.04 14.61 4.51
N GLN A 11 -19.38 15.16 3.48
CA GLN A 11 -19.83 15.05 2.08
C GLN A 11 -19.22 13.83 1.40
N ILE A 12 -19.49 12.63 1.94
CA ILE A 12 -19.09 11.36 1.33
C ILE A 12 -19.96 11.12 0.09
N LYS A 13 -19.54 11.63 -1.07
CA LYS A 13 -20.20 11.33 -2.36
C LYS A 13 -19.68 10.02 -2.92
N TRP A 14 -20.42 8.92 -2.78
CA TRP A 14 -20.03 7.59 -3.31
C TRP A 14 -19.90 7.59 -4.84
N PHE A 15 -20.73 8.38 -5.52
CA PHE A 15 -20.75 8.57 -6.97
C PHE A 15 -20.30 9.98 -7.34
N ALA A 16 -19.77 10.14 -8.54
CA ALA A 16 -19.46 11.45 -9.10
C ALA A 16 -20.74 12.17 -9.56
N ASP A 17 -20.70 13.50 -9.61
CA ASP A 17 -21.88 14.30 -9.98
C ASP A 17 -22.25 14.14 -11.47
N ASP A 18 -21.28 13.74 -12.30
CA ASP A 18 -21.41 13.42 -13.72
C ASP A 18 -21.89 11.98 -14.00
N ASP A 19 -21.98 11.10 -12.99
CA ASP A 19 -22.37 9.69 -13.19
C ASP A 19 -23.88 9.59 -13.51
N THR A 20 -24.21 9.00 -14.67
CA THR A 20 -25.60 8.68 -15.05
C THR A 20 -26.21 7.59 -14.16
N LYS A 21 -27.55 7.45 -14.16
CA LYS A 21 -28.21 6.40 -13.36
C LYS A 21 -27.71 4.99 -13.71
N GLU A 22 -27.43 4.73 -14.98
CA GLU A 22 -26.89 3.46 -15.46
C GLU A 22 -25.44 3.24 -14.99
N GLU A 23 -24.62 4.29 -15.01
CA GLU A 23 -23.24 4.23 -14.50
C GLU A 23 -23.22 3.95 -13.00
N ARG A 24 -24.11 4.57 -12.21
CA ARG A 24 -24.23 4.29 -10.76
C ARG A 24 -24.61 2.85 -10.49
N HIS A 25 -25.54 2.29 -11.26
CA HIS A 25 -25.93 0.89 -11.14
C HIS A 25 -24.76 -0.06 -11.47
N LEU A 26 -24.02 0.24 -12.54
CA LEU A 26 -22.82 -0.51 -12.91
C LEU A 26 -21.74 -0.45 -11.83
N ILE A 27 -21.47 0.73 -11.27
CA ILE A 27 -20.50 0.92 -10.19
C ILE A 27 -20.90 0.12 -8.96
N MET A 28 -22.17 0.16 -8.54
CA MET A 28 -22.65 -0.64 -7.41
C MET A 28 -22.51 -2.15 -7.66
N LYS A 29 -22.82 -2.59 -8.89
CA LYS A 29 -22.65 -3.99 -9.29
C LYS A 29 -21.18 -4.39 -9.19
N LEU A 30 -20.26 -3.59 -9.74
CA LEU A 30 -18.82 -3.84 -9.65
C LEU A 30 -18.33 -3.82 -8.20
N ASP A 31 -18.83 -2.89 -7.39
CA ASP A 31 -18.48 -2.78 -5.97
C ASP A 31 -18.85 -4.04 -5.20
N LEU A 32 -20.06 -4.57 -5.43
CA LEU A 32 -20.55 -5.78 -4.77
C LEU A 32 -19.77 -7.04 -5.20
N LEU A 33 -19.14 -7.02 -6.37
CA LEU A 33 -18.38 -8.16 -6.89
C LEU A 33 -16.90 -8.09 -6.49
N ILE A 34 -16.24 -6.97 -6.76
CA ILE A 34 -14.78 -6.83 -6.63
C ILE A 34 -14.40 -6.58 -5.17
N VAL A 35 -15.09 -5.69 -4.46
CA VAL A 35 -14.64 -5.21 -3.14
C VAL A 35 -14.75 -6.31 -2.07
N PRO A 36 -15.87 -7.07 -1.94
CA PRO A 36 -15.97 -8.16 -0.98
C PRO A 36 -14.96 -9.27 -1.23
N TYR A 37 -14.76 -9.67 -2.49
CA TYR A 37 -13.76 -10.68 -2.83
C TYR A 37 -12.34 -10.19 -2.51
N ALA A 38 -12.01 -8.95 -2.90
CA ALA A 38 -10.71 -8.36 -2.61
C ALA A 38 -10.44 -8.33 -1.10
N PHE A 39 -11.45 -7.97 -0.31
CA PHE A 39 -11.36 -7.97 1.15
C PHE A 39 -11.16 -9.38 1.71
N LEU A 40 -12.00 -10.34 1.31
CA LEU A 40 -11.93 -11.72 1.80
C LEU A 40 -10.59 -12.37 1.47
N ALA A 41 -10.13 -12.25 0.23
CA ALA A 41 -8.88 -12.87 -0.18
C ALA A 41 -7.66 -12.18 0.46
N TYR A 42 -7.68 -10.85 0.65
CA TYR A 42 -6.63 -10.16 1.40
C TYR A 42 -6.64 -10.47 2.91
N TRP A 43 -7.83 -10.66 3.49
CA TRP A 43 -7.98 -11.14 4.86
C TRP A 43 -7.36 -12.53 5.03
N THR A 44 -7.69 -13.47 4.15
CA THR A 44 -7.10 -14.80 4.13
C THR A 44 -5.59 -14.75 3.90
N LYS A 45 -5.11 -13.85 3.04
CA LYS A 45 -3.68 -13.63 2.78
C LYS A 45 -2.88 -13.40 4.05
N TYR A 46 -3.30 -12.43 4.87
CA TYR A 46 -2.59 -12.11 6.10
C TYR A 46 -2.86 -13.09 7.23
N MET A 47 -3.96 -13.83 7.17
CA MET A 47 -4.18 -14.97 8.05
C MET A 47 -3.07 -16.00 7.83
N ASP A 48 -2.82 -16.38 6.58
CA ASP A 48 -1.81 -17.38 6.21
C ASP A 48 -0.36 -16.95 6.44
N GLN A 49 -0.04 -15.68 6.19
CA GLN A 49 1.29 -15.16 6.53
C GLN A 49 1.58 -15.22 8.03
N SER A 50 0.57 -14.92 8.87
CA SER A 50 0.73 -14.94 10.33
C SER A 50 0.82 -16.35 10.91
N ASN A 51 0.33 -17.37 10.20
CA ASN A 51 0.28 -18.75 10.68
C ASN A 51 1.65 -19.28 11.12
N ILE A 52 2.76 -18.91 10.46
CA ILE A 52 4.08 -19.44 10.88
C ILE A 52 4.50 -18.99 12.25
N ASN A 53 4.25 -17.73 12.58
CA ASN A 53 4.67 -17.15 13.85
C ASN A 53 3.84 -17.72 14.99
N ASN A 54 2.53 -17.86 14.75
CA ASN A 54 1.59 -18.46 15.68
C ASN A 54 1.89 -19.96 15.90
N ALA A 55 2.11 -20.72 14.83
CA ALA A 55 2.46 -22.13 14.89
C ALA A 55 3.80 -22.36 15.60
N TYR A 56 4.82 -21.54 15.31
CA TYR A 56 6.16 -21.63 15.90
C TYR A 56 6.14 -21.60 17.43
N VAL A 57 5.34 -20.71 18.02
CA VAL A 57 5.22 -20.64 19.48
C VAL A 57 4.27 -21.68 20.07
N SER A 58 3.36 -22.24 19.26
CA SER A 58 2.37 -23.24 19.65
C SER A 58 2.79 -24.71 19.49
N GLY A 59 4.08 -24.98 19.22
CA GLY A 59 4.64 -26.34 19.23
C GLY A 59 5.32 -26.77 17.93
N LEU A 60 5.18 -26.02 16.83
CA LEU A 60 5.88 -26.33 15.57
C LEU A 60 7.41 -26.37 15.76
N SER A 61 7.95 -25.47 16.57
CA SER A 61 9.39 -25.43 16.88
C SER A 61 9.84 -26.69 17.60
N ASP A 62 9.00 -27.24 18.48
CA ASP A 62 9.33 -28.38 19.31
C ASP A 62 9.14 -29.70 18.53
N ASP A 63 8.06 -29.81 17.75
CA ASP A 63 7.74 -30.97 16.89
C ASP A 63 8.77 -31.24 15.79
N LEU A 64 9.28 -30.17 15.16
CA LEU A 64 10.28 -30.26 14.09
C LEU A 64 11.71 -30.06 14.60
N ASN A 65 11.89 -29.89 15.92
CA ASN A 65 13.16 -29.56 16.57
C ASN A 65 13.87 -28.38 15.87
N LEU A 66 13.11 -27.33 15.57
CA LEU A 66 13.64 -26.14 14.90
C LEU A 66 14.62 -25.41 15.82
N ARG A 67 15.79 -25.07 15.29
CA ARG A 67 16.88 -24.42 16.04
C ARG A 67 17.41 -23.17 15.35
N GLY A 68 18.10 -22.35 16.13
CA GLY A 68 18.83 -21.21 15.57
C GLY A 68 17.91 -20.20 14.89
N ASN A 69 18.18 -19.89 13.63
CA ASN A 69 17.47 -18.88 12.82
C ASN A 69 16.47 -19.49 11.82
N GLU A 70 16.07 -20.74 12.02
CA GLU A 70 15.23 -21.47 11.09
C GLU A 70 13.85 -20.83 10.86
N LEU A 71 13.26 -20.19 11.88
CA LEU A 71 12.02 -19.41 11.72
C LEU A 71 12.18 -18.30 10.67
N VAL A 72 13.27 -17.54 10.77
CA VAL A 72 13.56 -16.43 9.84
C VAL A 72 13.85 -16.97 8.45
N HIS A 73 14.55 -18.11 8.34
CA HIS A 73 14.75 -18.77 7.05
C HIS A 73 13.41 -19.19 6.39
N LEU A 74 12.44 -19.70 7.17
CA LEU A 74 11.11 -20.05 6.67
C LEU A 74 10.33 -18.82 6.20
N GLN A 75 10.39 -17.70 6.95
CA GLN A 75 9.79 -16.42 6.56
C GLN A 75 10.44 -15.86 5.29
N THR A 76 11.78 -15.85 5.22
CA THR A 76 12.51 -15.38 4.04
C THR A 76 12.21 -16.24 2.82
N MET A 77 12.13 -17.56 2.96
CA MET A 77 11.85 -18.45 1.82
C MET A 77 10.47 -18.16 1.21
N TYR A 78 9.50 -17.84 2.05
CA TYR A 78 8.20 -17.33 1.61
C TYR A 78 8.34 -16.01 0.83
N THR A 79 9.07 -15.03 1.37
CA THR A 79 9.26 -13.73 0.68
C THR A 79 10.02 -13.90 -0.65
N VAL A 80 11.00 -14.80 -0.73
CA VAL A 80 11.72 -15.12 -1.97
C VAL A 80 10.77 -15.72 -2.99
N GLY A 81 9.91 -16.67 -2.59
CA GLY A 81 8.85 -17.20 -3.46
C GLY A 81 7.93 -16.10 -3.96
N ALA A 82 7.50 -15.20 -3.07
CA ALA A 82 6.64 -14.07 -3.43
C ALA A 82 7.30 -13.14 -4.45
N VAL A 83 8.55 -12.73 -4.24
CA VAL A 83 9.26 -11.82 -5.16
C VAL A 83 9.49 -12.49 -6.52
N LEU A 84 9.93 -13.75 -6.54
CA LEU A 84 10.19 -14.46 -7.79
C LEU A 84 8.90 -14.75 -8.56
N GLY A 85 7.79 -15.02 -7.87
CA GLY A 85 6.49 -15.27 -8.49
C GLY A 85 5.88 -14.04 -9.17
N GLN A 86 6.20 -12.82 -8.72
CA GLN A 86 5.60 -11.60 -9.29
C GLN A 86 5.86 -11.45 -10.80
N ILE A 87 7.09 -11.75 -11.26
CA ILE A 87 7.51 -11.58 -12.66
C ILE A 87 6.74 -12.51 -13.62
N PRO A 88 6.75 -13.85 -13.43
CA PRO A 88 6.04 -14.76 -14.33
C PRO A 88 4.53 -14.54 -14.29
N PHE A 89 3.95 -14.24 -13.12
CA PHE A 89 2.51 -14.01 -13.03
C PHE A 89 2.08 -12.66 -13.64
N ALA A 90 2.92 -11.63 -13.56
CA ALA A 90 2.69 -10.38 -14.29
C ALA A 90 2.63 -10.61 -15.82
N TYR A 91 3.48 -11.49 -16.34
CA TYR A 91 3.40 -11.90 -17.74
C TYR A 91 2.13 -12.73 -18.02
N LEU A 92 1.77 -13.66 -17.13
CA LEU A 92 0.59 -14.51 -17.27
C LEU A 92 -0.71 -13.70 -17.37
N PHE A 93 -0.81 -12.61 -16.60
CA PHE A 93 -1.92 -11.65 -16.63
C PHE A 93 -2.15 -11.00 -18.01
N THR A 94 -1.11 -10.88 -18.83
CA THR A 94 -1.26 -10.37 -20.21
C THR A 94 -1.86 -11.42 -21.15
N LYS A 95 -1.57 -12.71 -20.92
CA LYS A 95 -1.98 -13.81 -21.79
C LYS A 95 -3.34 -14.39 -21.44
N PHE A 96 -3.64 -14.60 -20.17
CA PHE A 96 -4.84 -15.29 -19.73
C PHE A 96 -5.84 -14.35 -19.03
N PRO A 97 -7.13 -14.68 -19.02
CA PRO A 97 -8.13 -13.90 -18.28
C PRO A 97 -7.86 -13.96 -16.78
N MET A 98 -7.76 -12.79 -16.13
CA MET A 98 -7.49 -12.70 -14.69
C MET A 98 -8.58 -13.33 -13.83
N SER A 99 -9.81 -13.42 -14.35
CA SER A 99 -10.93 -14.10 -13.69
C SER A 99 -10.68 -15.59 -13.45
N TRP A 100 -9.76 -16.22 -14.19
CA TRP A 100 -9.40 -17.63 -14.03
C TRP A 100 -8.05 -17.76 -13.33
N VAL A 101 -7.10 -16.91 -13.69
CA VAL A 101 -5.73 -16.96 -13.15
C VAL A 101 -5.72 -16.68 -11.65
N ILE A 102 -6.32 -15.58 -11.18
CA ILE A 102 -6.26 -15.23 -9.75
C ILE A 102 -6.90 -16.33 -8.88
N PRO A 103 -8.13 -16.82 -9.18
CA PRO A 103 -8.72 -17.95 -8.45
C PRO A 103 -7.90 -19.23 -8.47
N ALA A 104 -7.32 -19.59 -9.61
CA ALA A 104 -6.50 -20.79 -9.71
C ALA A 104 -5.25 -20.70 -8.83
N LEU A 105 -4.65 -19.51 -8.74
CA LEU A 105 -3.52 -19.25 -7.85
C LEU A 105 -3.94 -19.26 -6.39
N ASP A 106 -5.08 -18.65 -6.04
CA ASP A 106 -5.62 -18.66 -4.67
C ASP A 106 -5.93 -20.09 -4.18
N ILE A 107 -6.52 -20.93 -5.05
CA ILE A 107 -6.77 -22.36 -4.73
C ILE A 107 -5.45 -23.11 -4.58
N SER A 108 -4.51 -22.93 -5.51
CA SER A 108 -3.20 -23.59 -5.45
C SER A 108 -2.46 -23.24 -4.17
N TRP A 109 -2.43 -21.95 -3.82
CA TRP A 109 -1.90 -21.44 -2.58
C TRP A 109 -2.58 -22.07 -1.35
N GLY A 110 -3.92 -22.11 -1.31
CA GLY A 110 -4.67 -22.75 -0.23
C GLY A 110 -4.37 -24.25 -0.08
N VAL A 111 -4.13 -24.97 -1.18
CA VAL A 111 -3.69 -26.38 -1.17
C VAL A 111 -2.30 -26.52 -0.55
N PHE A 112 -1.33 -25.67 -0.91
CA PHE A 112 -0.01 -25.71 -0.28
C PHE A 112 -0.02 -25.23 1.18
N THR A 113 -0.95 -24.35 1.56
CA THR A 113 -1.24 -24.05 2.97
C THR A 113 -1.74 -25.29 3.72
N LEU A 114 -2.66 -26.07 3.11
CA LEU A 114 -3.13 -27.32 3.70
C LEU A 114 -1.97 -28.30 3.90
N LEU A 115 -1.15 -28.54 2.87
CA LEU A 115 -0.07 -29.53 2.93
C LEU A 115 0.94 -29.31 4.08
N GLN A 116 1.07 -28.07 4.58
CA GLN A 116 1.89 -27.76 5.76
C GLN A 116 1.43 -28.50 7.03
N TYR A 117 0.16 -28.89 7.18
CA TYR A 117 -0.29 -29.64 8.37
C TYR A 117 0.41 -31.00 8.47
N ARG A 118 0.83 -31.60 7.34
CA ARG A 118 1.39 -32.96 7.29
C ARG A 118 2.90 -33.01 7.45
N VAL A 119 3.55 -31.84 7.46
CA VAL A 119 5.01 -31.71 7.44
C VAL A 119 5.71 -32.48 8.55
N THR A 120 6.88 -33.03 8.22
CA THR A 120 7.70 -33.83 9.14
C THR A 120 9.16 -33.37 9.21
N SER A 121 9.60 -32.54 8.25
CA SER A 121 10.96 -32.05 8.16
C SER A 121 11.00 -30.54 7.91
N TYR A 122 12.07 -29.90 8.39
CA TYR A 122 12.39 -28.50 8.08
C TYR A 122 12.45 -28.22 6.58
N GLY A 123 13.06 -29.12 5.80
CA GLY A 123 13.20 -28.96 4.34
C GLY A 123 11.85 -29.00 3.60
N GLU A 124 10.95 -29.88 4.03
CA GLU A 124 9.58 -29.94 3.51
C GLU A 124 8.82 -28.64 3.84
N LEU A 125 8.96 -28.13 5.06
CA LEU A 125 8.34 -26.87 5.46
C LEU A 125 8.86 -25.70 4.63
N MET A 126 10.17 -25.64 4.36
CA MET A 126 10.77 -24.64 3.46
C MET A 126 10.21 -24.73 2.03
N ALA A 127 10.05 -25.94 1.49
CA ALA A 127 9.50 -26.13 0.15
C ALA A 127 8.04 -25.64 0.07
N TYR A 128 7.20 -25.99 1.05
CA TYR A 128 5.83 -25.49 1.11
C TYR A 128 5.79 -23.97 1.27
N ARG A 129 6.67 -23.39 2.11
CA ARG A 129 6.79 -21.94 2.29
C ARG A 129 7.10 -21.21 1.00
N PHE A 130 8.04 -21.74 0.21
CA PHE A 130 8.38 -21.21 -1.10
C PHE A 130 7.18 -21.23 -2.05
N LEU A 131 6.50 -22.38 -2.15
CA LEU A 131 5.36 -22.56 -3.06
C LEU A 131 4.18 -21.66 -2.65
N VAL A 132 3.91 -21.56 -1.36
CA VAL A 132 2.90 -20.64 -0.82
C VAL A 132 3.21 -19.20 -1.25
N GLY A 133 4.45 -18.74 -1.03
CA GLY A 133 4.88 -17.40 -1.48
C GLY A 133 4.76 -17.22 -2.99
N TRP A 134 5.17 -18.24 -3.77
CA TRP A 134 5.11 -18.23 -5.22
C TRP A 134 3.68 -18.01 -5.72
N PHE A 135 2.72 -18.85 -5.31
CA PHE A 135 1.34 -18.73 -5.78
C PHE A 135 0.65 -17.45 -5.26
N GLU A 136 1.00 -16.98 -4.07
CA GLU A 136 0.44 -15.76 -3.47
C GLU A 136 0.96 -14.46 -4.14
N ALA A 137 2.12 -14.51 -4.80
CA ALA A 137 2.81 -13.37 -5.39
C ALA A 137 1.93 -12.50 -6.30
N ALA A 138 1.08 -13.16 -7.10
CA ALA A 138 0.28 -12.52 -8.13
C ALA A 138 -0.93 -11.77 -7.57
N PHE A 139 -1.40 -12.12 -6.37
CA PHE A 139 -2.66 -11.63 -5.84
C PHE A 139 -2.66 -10.11 -5.68
N PHE A 140 -1.63 -9.55 -5.04
CA PHE A 140 -1.55 -8.11 -4.78
C PHE A 140 -1.52 -7.26 -6.06
N PRO A 141 -0.58 -7.48 -7.01
CA PRO A 141 -0.57 -6.73 -8.27
C PRO A 141 -1.81 -7.03 -9.13
N GLY A 142 -2.31 -8.26 -9.13
CA GLY A 142 -3.50 -8.66 -9.88
C GLY A 142 -4.75 -7.91 -9.43
N MET A 143 -4.99 -7.83 -8.12
CA MET A 143 -6.13 -7.07 -7.58
C MET A 143 -6.02 -5.57 -7.83
N HIS A 144 -4.82 -4.99 -7.70
CA HIS A 144 -4.60 -3.59 -8.04
C HIS A 144 -4.82 -3.31 -9.53
N TYR A 145 -4.45 -4.26 -10.39
CA TYR A 145 -4.72 -4.16 -11.82
C TYR A 145 -6.22 -4.22 -12.13
N ILE A 146 -6.97 -5.11 -11.49
CA ILE A 146 -8.44 -5.20 -11.62
C ILE A 146 -9.07 -3.89 -11.14
N PHE A 147 -8.66 -3.35 -9.98
CA PHE A 147 -9.14 -2.06 -9.51
C PHE A 147 -8.86 -0.94 -10.53
N GLY A 148 -7.64 -0.87 -11.06
CA GLY A 148 -7.26 0.11 -12.07
C GLY A 148 -7.97 -0.04 -13.41
N SER A 149 -8.48 -1.24 -13.72
CA SER A 149 -9.16 -1.54 -14.99
C SER A 149 -10.64 -1.19 -14.97
N TRP A 150 -11.30 -1.21 -13.81
CA TRP A 150 -12.75 -0.99 -13.69
C TRP A 150 -13.12 0.38 -13.09
N TYR A 151 -12.24 0.95 -12.26
CA TYR A 151 -12.52 2.15 -11.49
C TYR A 151 -11.68 3.35 -11.94
N ARG A 152 -12.24 4.56 -11.77
CA ARG A 152 -11.51 5.80 -11.93
C ARG A 152 -10.52 6.02 -10.77
N GLY A 153 -9.50 6.85 -10.96
CA GLY A 153 -8.50 7.12 -9.92
C GLY A 153 -9.06 7.64 -8.58
N ASP A 154 -10.13 8.42 -8.60
CA ASP A 154 -10.83 8.97 -7.44
C ASP A 154 -11.70 7.92 -6.71
N GLU A 155 -12.07 6.85 -7.40
CA GLU A 155 -12.88 5.75 -6.90
C GLU A 155 -12.06 4.69 -6.16
N ILE A 156 -10.82 4.46 -6.61
CA ILE A 156 -9.93 3.40 -6.09
C ILE A 156 -9.57 3.66 -4.62
N GLY A 157 -9.32 4.92 -4.23
CA GLY A 157 -8.84 5.24 -2.88
C GLY A 157 -9.75 4.74 -1.76
N ARG A 158 -11.08 4.89 -1.92
CA ARG A 158 -12.05 4.47 -0.89
C ARG A 158 -12.19 2.95 -0.78
N ARG A 159 -12.20 2.28 -1.93
CA ARG A 159 -12.30 0.81 -2.04
C ARG A 159 -11.01 0.13 -1.59
N GLY A 160 -9.87 0.77 -1.88
CA GLY A 160 -8.57 0.38 -1.38
C GLY A 160 -8.50 0.44 0.15
N GLY A 161 -9.15 1.42 0.79
CA GLY A 161 -9.26 1.47 2.26
C GLY A 161 -9.87 0.20 2.86
N CYS A 162 -11.00 -0.28 2.33
CA CYS A 162 -11.61 -1.54 2.75
C CYS A 162 -10.67 -2.73 2.53
N PHE A 163 -9.98 -2.79 1.38
CA PHE A 163 -8.98 -3.82 1.09
C PHE A 163 -7.90 -3.88 2.18
N TYR A 164 -7.31 -2.75 2.56
CA TYR A 164 -6.23 -2.72 3.56
C TYR A 164 -6.65 -3.14 4.97
N VAL A 165 -7.92 -2.97 5.37
CA VAL A 165 -8.43 -3.46 6.67
C VAL A 165 -8.30 -4.99 6.78
N GLY A 166 -8.35 -5.70 5.65
CA GLY A 166 -8.16 -7.16 5.60
C GLY A 166 -6.81 -7.59 6.19
N LEU A 167 -5.75 -6.78 6.09
CA LEU A 167 -4.44 -7.10 6.67
C LEU A 167 -4.51 -7.28 8.18
N THR A 168 -4.95 -6.23 8.88
CA THR A 168 -5.02 -6.23 10.35
C THR A 168 -6.04 -7.24 10.85
N LEU A 169 -7.16 -7.38 10.15
CA LEU A 169 -8.17 -8.37 10.50
C LEU A 169 -7.65 -9.80 10.32
N GLY A 170 -6.90 -10.08 9.25
CA GLY A 170 -6.37 -11.41 8.94
C GLY A 170 -5.38 -11.87 9.99
N THR A 171 -4.44 -11.01 10.37
CA THR A 171 -3.46 -11.31 11.41
C THR A 171 -4.09 -11.47 12.79
N LEU A 172 -5.12 -10.68 13.10
CA LEU A 172 -5.93 -10.85 14.31
C LEU A 172 -6.65 -12.20 14.32
N THR A 173 -7.34 -12.54 13.24
CA THR A 173 -8.06 -13.82 13.12
C THR A 173 -7.12 -15.01 13.24
N SER A 174 -5.96 -15.01 12.57
CA SER A 174 -4.98 -16.10 12.67
C SER A 174 -4.54 -16.34 14.11
N SER A 175 -4.26 -15.28 14.86
CA SER A 175 -3.86 -15.37 16.27
C SER A 175 -4.98 -15.98 17.13
N LEU A 176 -6.23 -15.60 16.90
CA LEU A 176 -7.38 -16.17 17.62
C LEU A 176 -7.68 -17.62 17.22
N ILE A 177 -7.50 -17.99 15.94
CA ILE A 177 -7.62 -19.38 15.48
C ILE A 177 -6.54 -20.23 16.14
N GLN A 178 -5.28 -19.77 16.21
CA GLN A 178 -4.22 -20.50 16.89
C GLN A 178 -4.51 -20.67 18.38
N ALA A 179 -5.06 -19.64 19.04
CA ALA A 179 -5.47 -19.75 20.43
C ALA A 179 -6.54 -20.84 20.61
N GLY A 180 -7.62 -20.78 19.83
CA GLY A 180 -8.72 -21.75 19.91
C GLY A 180 -8.29 -23.19 19.59
N THR A 181 -7.46 -23.38 18.57
CA THR A 181 -6.92 -24.69 18.19
C THR A 181 -5.98 -25.24 19.27
N SER A 182 -5.09 -24.42 19.84
CA SER A 182 -4.20 -24.84 20.92
C SER A 182 -4.95 -25.17 22.21
N ALA A 183 -6.10 -24.55 22.47
CA ALA A 183 -6.89 -24.79 23.68
C ALA A 183 -7.80 -26.02 23.59
N ARG A 184 -8.36 -26.31 22.41
CA ARG A 184 -9.48 -27.27 22.27
C ARG A 184 -9.22 -28.40 21.28
N LEU A 185 -8.27 -28.23 20.37
CA LEU A 185 -8.01 -29.18 19.29
C LEU A 185 -6.62 -29.83 19.41
N ASP A 186 -5.83 -29.46 20.41
CA ASP A 186 -4.54 -30.09 20.67
C ASP A 186 -4.74 -31.56 21.09
N GLY A 187 -4.11 -32.48 20.36
CA GLY A 187 -4.24 -33.93 20.54
C GLY A 187 -5.48 -34.55 19.89
N VAL A 188 -6.42 -33.75 19.36
CA VAL A 188 -7.61 -34.26 18.68
C VAL A 188 -7.20 -34.94 17.36
N HIS A 189 -7.66 -36.18 17.15
CA HIS A 189 -7.23 -37.06 16.07
C HIS A 189 -5.70 -37.28 15.99
N GLY A 190 -4.98 -37.12 17.11
CA GLY A 190 -3.52 -37.28 17.15
C GLY A 190 -2.75 -36.13 16.49
N LEU A 191 -3.40 -35.00 16.21
CA LEU A 191 -2.79 -33.83 15.60
C LEU A 191 -2.54 -32.75 16.66
N ALA A 192 -1.36 -32.13 16.60
CA ALA A 192 -1.03 -30.97 17.42
C ALA A 192 -1.89 -29.75 17.02
N GLY A 193 -2.16 -28.86 17.96
CA GLY A 193 -3.02 -27.68 17.75
C GLY A 193 -2.56 -26.77 16.59
N TRP A 194 -1.24 -26.64 16.37
CA TRP A 194 -0.72 -25.86 15.23
C TRP A 194 -1.02 -26.50 13.86
N ARG A 195 -1.14 -27.83 13.77
CA ARG A 195 -1.52 -28.52 12.53
C ARG A 195 -2.97 -28.24 12.17
N TRP A 196 -3.86 -28.20 13.17
CA TRP A 196 -5.27 -27.84 12.98
C TRP A 196 -5.46 -26.42 12.45
N MET A 197 -4.60 -25.47 12.85
CA MET A 197 -4.67 -24.11 12.31
C MET A 197 -4.47 -24.09 10.79
N TYR A 198 -3.49 -24.83 10.24
CA TYR A 198 -3.28 -24.91 8.79
C TYR A 198 -4.49 -25.53 8.06
N ILE A 199 -5.12 -26.55 8.65
CA ILE A 199 -6.33 -27.18 8.10
C ILE A 199 -7.49 -26.17 8.06
N ILE A 200 -7.76 -25.48 9.17
CA ILE A 200 -8.85 -24.49 9.25
C ILE A 200 -8.61 -23.34 8.26
N CYS A 201 -7.37 -22.85 8.16
CA CYS A 201 -7.03 -21.78 7.23
C CYS A 201 -7.25 -22.21 5.78
N ALA A 202 -6.87 -23.42 5.39
CA ALA A 202 -7.12 -23.93 4.05
C ALA A 202 -8.62 -24.13 3.75
N ILE A 203 -9.40 -24.60 4.71
CA ILE A 203 -10.87 -24.74 4.59
C ILE A 203 -11.55 -23.38 4.36
N ILE A 204 -10.99 -22.29 4.89
CA ILE A 204 -11.48 -20.93 4.63
C ILE A 204 -10.99 -20.43 3.26
N THR A 205 -9.72 -20.70 2.92
CA THR A 205 -9.06 -20.17 1.72
C THR A 205 -9.60 -20.76 0.41
N ILE A 206 -9.74 -22.09 0.35
CA ILE A 206 -10.12 -22.78 -0.90
C ILE A 206 -11.52 -22.35 -1.39
N PRO A 207 -12.57 -22.27 -0.53
CA PRO A 207 -13.87 -21.74 -0.95
C PRO A 207 -13.84 -20.30 -1.40
N ILE A 208 -13.01 -19.44 -0.80
CA ILE A 208 -12.85 -18.05 -1.24
C ILE A 208 -12.22 -18.01 -2.63
N GLY A 209 -11.20 -18.84 -2.90
CA GLY A 209 -10.63 -19.00 -4.23
C GLY A 209 -11.67 -19.48 -5.26
N LEU A 210 -12.47 -20.51 -4.91
CA LEU A 210 -13.58 -20.99 -5.76
C LEU A 210 -14.64 -19.91 -6.02
N LEU A 211 -14.98 -19.11 -5.00
CA LEU A 211 -15.88 -17.97 -5.14
C LEU A 211 -15.32 -16.94 -6.12
N GLY A 212 -14.01 -16.72 -6.11
CA GLY A 212 -13.32 -15.86 -7.06
C GLY A 212 -13.56 -16.25 -8.51
N TYR A 213 -13.61 -17.56 -8.82
CA TYR A 213 -13.87 -18.04 -10.19
C TYR A 213 -15.25 -17.61 -10.71
N VAL A 214 -16.25 -17.56 -9.82
CA VAL A 214 -17.61 -17.17 -10.16
C VAL A 214 -17.78 -15.65 -10.17
N ILE A 215 -17.23 -14.95 -9.17
CA ILE A 215 -17.53 -13.54 -8.90
C ILE A 215 -16.60 -12.57 -9.64
N LEU A 216 -15.33 -12.93 -9.88
CA LEU A 216 -14.37 -11.97 -10.43
C LEU A 216 -14.76 -11.56 -11.86
N PRO A 217 -14.95 -10.25 -12.12
CA PRO A 217 -15.32 -9.74 -13.44
C PRO A 217 -14.18 -9.83 -14.47
N GLY A 218 -12.95 -10.12 -14.05
CA GLY A 218 -11.78 -10.12 -14.93
C GLY A 218 -11.36 -8.71 -15.31
N THR A 219 -11.05 -8.48 -16.58
CA THR A 219 -10.70 -7.15 -17.12
C THR A 219 -11.68 -6.75 -18.21
N PRO A 220 -11.87 -5.45 -18.52
CA PRO A 220 -12.75 -5.03 -19.62
C PRO A 220 -12.36 -5.61 -20.99
N ASP A 221 -11.10 -6.02 -21.17
CA ASP A 221 -10.59 -6.65 -22.39
C ASP A 221 -10.81 -8.17 -22.41
N LYS A 222 -10.76 -8.81 -21.24
CA LYS A 222 -11.08 -10.23 -21.06
C LYS A 222 -12.09 -10.39 -19.92
N PRO A 223 -13.37 -10.03 -20.16
CA PRO A 223 -14.38 -9.97 -19.11
C PRO A 223 -14.92 -11.36 -18.79
N ASN A 224 -15.29 -11.57 -17.53
CA ASN A 224 -16.05 -12.73 -17.13
C ASN A 224 -17.52 -12.56 -17.54
N ARG A 225 -17.90 -13.27 -18.60
CA ARG A 225 -19.27 -13.24 -19.16
C ARG A 225 -20.32 -13.86 -18.26
N LEU A 226 -19.92 -14.60 -17.21
CA LEU A 226 -20.87 -15.13 -16.22
C LEU A 226 -21.53 -14.01 -15.41
N VAL A 227 -20.84 -12.89 -15.21
CA VAL A 227 -21.26 -11.82 -14.29
C VAL A 227 -21.58 -10.52 -15.02
N LEU A 228 -20.88 -10.25 -16.12
CA LEU A 228 -20.98 -8.99 -16.86
C LEU A 228 -21.65 -9.18 -18.23
N LYS A 229 -22.64 -8.33 -18.52
CA LYS A 229 -23.26 -8.24 -19.86
C LYS A 229 -22.40 -7.37 -20.79
N GLN A 230 -22.58 -7.55 -22.10
CA GLN A 230 -21.86 -6.74 -23.10
C GLN A 230 -22.12 -5.24 -22.95
N ALA A 231 -23.36 -4.86 -22.62
CA ALA A 231 -23.74 -3.47 -22.36
C ALA A 231 -22.99 -2.87 -21.15
N ASP A 232 -22.79 -3.65 -20.08
CA ASP A 232 -22.05 -3.23 -18.89
C ASP A 232 -20.58 -2.93 -19.24
N ILE A 233 -19.98 -3.76 -20.09
CA ILE A 233 -18.57 -3.63 -20.52
C ILE A 233 -18.40 -2.39 -21.40
N GLU A 234 -19.30 -2.16 -22.35
CA GLU A 234 -19.25 -0.98 -23.21
C GLU A 234 -19.46 0.31 -22.41
N LEU A 235 -20.39 0.30 -21.46
CA LEU A 235 -20.60 1.43 -20.56
C LEU A 235 -19.36 1.72 -19.71
N ALA A 236 -18.71 0.67 -19.15
CA ALA A 236 -17.45 0.80 -18.42
C ALA A 236 -16.34 1.41 -19.29
N LYS A 237 -16.14 0.90 -20.52
CA LYS A 237 -15.12 1.42 -21.45
C LYS A 237 -15.36 2.87 -21.82
N ARG A 238 -16.61 3.25 -22.17
CA ARG A 238 -16.98 4.64 -22.49
C ARG A 238 -16.77 5.57 -21.29
N ARG A 239 -17.03 5.10 -20.08
CA ARG A 239 -16.83 5.85 -18.83
C ARG A 239 -15.35 6.10 -18.54
N LEU A 240 -14.52 5.06 -18.64
CA LEU A 240 -13.06 5.17 -18.45
C LEU A 240 -12.41 6.05 -19.51
N GLN A 241 -12.84 5.93 -20.77
CA GLN A 241 -12.40 6.81 -21.87
C GLN A 241 -12.76 8.28 -21.62
N ARG A 242 -14.00 8.57 -21.16
CA ARG A 242 -14.42 9.92 -20.77
C ARG A 242 -13.56 10.50 -19.63
N ALA A 243 -13.09 9.67 -18.71
CA ALA A 243 -12.20 10.07 -17.63
C ALA A 243 -10.72 10.24 -18.06
N GLY A 244 -10.41 10.12 -19.36
CA GLY A 244 -9.03 10.18 -19.87
C GLY A 244 -8.17 8.96 -19.48
N HIS A 245 -8.79 7.88 -18.99
CA HIS A 245 -8.12 6.60 -18.79
C HIS A 245 -8.19 5.84 -20.12
N GLY A 246 -7.28 6.18 -21.02
CA GLY A 246 -7.14 5.51 -22.31
C GLY A 246 -6.87 4.03 -22.12
N VAL A 247 -7.87 3.20 -22.44
CA VAL A 247 -7.71 1.76 -22.65
C VAL A 247 -6.81 1.63 -23.88
N GLN A 248 -5.66 0.99 -23.72
CA GLN A 248 -4.64 0.71 -24.75
C GLN A 248 -3.64 1.85 -25.00
N GLU A 249 -2.58 1.89 -24.19
CA GLU A 249 -1.26 2.00 -24.80
C GLU A 249 -0.50 0.73 -24.44
N HIS A 250 -0.07 -0.02 -25.46
CA HIS A 250 0.89 -1.10 -25.29
C HIS A 250 2.04 -0.62 -24.42
N PHE A 251 2.58 -1.49 -23.57
CA PHE A 251 3.78 -1.22 -22.80
C PHE A 251 4.86 -0.62 -23.72
N ARG A 252 5.05 0.70 -23.63
CA ARG A 252 6.07 1.39 -24.41
C ARG A 252 7.30 1.44 -23.53
N TRP A 253 8.41 0.90 -24.02
CA TRP A 253 9.74 1.11 -23.42
C TRP A 253 10.00 2.59 -23.10
N LYS A 254 9.45 3.51 -23.90
CA LYS A 254 9.48 4.96 -23.64
C LYS A 254 8.87 5.36 -22.30
N ALA A 255 7.81 4.70 -21.83
CA ALA A 255 7.20 4.96 -20.52
C ALA A 255 8.15 4.54 -19.38
N LEU A 256 8.84 3.39 -19.49
CA LEU A 256 9.87 3.01 -18.51
C LEU A 256 11.01 4.03 -18.46
N VAL A 257 11.50 4.47 -19.61
CA VAL A 257 12.57 5.47 -19.69
C VAL A 257 12.13 6.82 -19.11
N SER A 258 10.88 7.23 -19.37
CA SER A 258 10.24 8.43 -18.80
C SER A 258 10.17 8.36 -17.27
N ILE A 259 9.71 7.22 -16.73
CA ILE A 259 9.64 6.97 -15.29
C ILE A 259 11.03 6.96 -14.66
N ALA A 260 11.99 6.26 -15.27
CA ALA A 260 13.36 6.17 -14.77
C ALA A 260 14.11 7.53 -14.81
N GLY A 261 13.73 8.42 -15.73
CA GLY A 261 14.25 9.79 -15.79
C GLY A 261 13.61 10.75 -14.78
N ASN A 262 12.51 10.36 -14.12
CA ASN A 262 11.80 11.23 -13.18
C ASN A 262 12.37 11.10 -11.76
N TRP A 263 12.91 12.20 -11.23
CA TRP A 263 13.45 12.24 -9.87
C TRP A 263 12.41 11.87 -8.79
N LYS A 264 11.13 12.21 -9.01
CA LYS A 264 10.03 11.88 -8.08
C LYS A 264 9.84 10.38 -7.93
N PHE A 265 10.04 9.62 -9.02
CA PHE A 265 9.91 8.18 -8.98
C PHE A 265 10.93 7.56 -8.04
N TRP A 266 12.21 7.95 -8.16
CA TRP A 266 13.27 7.46 -7.27
C TRP A 266 13.08 7.89 -5.81
N ALA A 267 12.61 9.12 -5.57
CA ALA A 267 12.30 9.59 -4.23
C ALA A 267 11.13 8.82 -3.59
N LEU A 268 10.06 8.57 -4.35
CA LEU A 268 8.91 7.77 -3.89
C LEU A 268 9.28 6.29 -3.72
N LEU A 269 10.15 5.75 -4.57
CA LEU A 269 10.68 4.40 -4.43
C LEU A 269 11.49 4.25 -3.13
N LEU A 270 12.39 5.19 -2.84
CA LEU A 270 13.16 5.19 -1.61
C LEU A 270 12.25 5.33 -0.37
N LEU A 271 11.20 6.16 -0.48
CA LEU A 271 10.18 6.29 0.55
C LEU A 271 9.45 4.96 0.81
N ASP A 272 9.06 4.24 -0.24
CA ASP A 272 8.39 2.94 -0.10
C ASP A 272 9.33 1.88 0.48
N ILE A 273 10.63 1.87 0.11
CA ILE A 273 11.64 0.99 0.71
C ILE A 273 11.75 1.24 2.23
N PHE A 274 11.83 2.50 2.65
CA PHE A 274 11.86 2.84 4.08
C PHE A 274 10.56 2.46 4.79
N PHE A 275 9.41 2.53 4.13
CA PHE A 275 8.12 2.14 4.70
C PHE A 275 8.06 0.64 4.98
N TRP A 276 8.44 -0.19 4.00
CA TRP A 276 8.47 -1.64 4.14
C TRP A 276 9.45 -2.09 5.22
N ASN A 277 10.66 -1.52 5.25
CA ASN A 277 11.65 -1.85 6.28
C ASN A 277 11.31 -1.25 7.66
N GLY A 278 10.66 -0.09 7.71
CA GLY A 278 10.17 0.56 8.93
C GLY A 278 8.96 -0.13 9.57
N SER A 279 8.33 -1.07 8.86
CA SER A 279 7.18 -1.84 9.33
C SER A 279 7.49 -3.33 9.53
N ILE A 280 8.73 -3.77 9.28
CA ILE A 280 9.09 -5.20 9.22
C ILE A 280 8.90 -5.91 10.57
N ASN A 281 9.01 -5.19 11.69
CA ASN A 281 8.79 -5.70 13.05
C ASN A 281 7.38 -6.30 13.27
N THR A 282 6.41 -5.95 12.42
CA THR A 282 5.04 -6.50 12.46
C THR A 282 4.97 -7.93 11.94
N THR A 283 5.87 -8.33 11.05
CA THR A 283 5.84 -9.63 10.33
C THR A 283 6.81 -10.66 10.89
N THR A 284 7.82 -10.23 11.64
CA THR A 284 8.88 -11.11 12.18
C THR A 284 8.45 -11.97 13.36
N GLY A 285 7.30 -11.69 13.98
CA GLY A 285 6.80 -12.44 15.13
C GLY A 285 7.48 -12.09 16.46
N GLY A 286 8.18 -10.95 16.55
CA GLY A 286 8.92 -10.54 17.75
C GLY A 286 8.06 -10.47 19.02
N TYR A 287 6.79 -10.05 18.89
CA TYR A 287 5.86 -10.00 20.02
C TYR A 287 5.52 -11.38 20.57
N LEU A 288 5.21 -12.35 19.71
CA LEU A 288 4.96 -13.75 20.10
C LEU A 288 6.18 -14.39 20.77
N LEU A 289 7.37 -14.14 20.23
CA LEU A 289 8.62 -14.66 20.79
C LEU A 289 8.90 -14.06 22.17
N TRP A 290 8.63 -12.77 22.37
CA TRP A 290 8.69 -12.14 23.69
C TRP A 290 7.66 -12.75 24.65
N LEU A 291 6.41 -12.91 24.24
CA LEU A 291 5.38 -13.54 25.08
C LEU A 291 5.76 -14.97 25.49
N LYS A 292 6.32 -15.77 24.57
CA LYS A 292 6.85 -17.12 24.87
C LYS A 292 8.02 -17.07 25.86
N SER A 293 8.90 -16.08 25.74
CA SER A 293 10.06 -15.91 26.63
C SER A 293 9.68 -15.67 28.10
N LEU A 294 8.48 -15.14 28.38
CA LEU A 294 7.99 -14.89 29.74
C LEU A 294 7.65 -16.17 30.52
N LYS A 295 7.49 -17.33 29.86
CA LYS A 295 7.23 -18.66 30.45
C LYS A 295 6.08 -18.76 31.46
N ARG A 296 5.18 -17.78 31.51
CA ARG A 296 4.08 -17.68 32.49
C ARG A 296 2.68 -17.86 31.89
N PHE A 297 2.59 -18.00 30.57
CA PHE A 297 1.35 -18.07 29.82
C PHE A 297 1.25 -19.41 29.09
N SER A 298 0.04 -19.96 28.98
CA SER A 298 -0.22 -21.11 28.14
C SER A 298 -0.08 -20.75 26.65
N THR A 299 0.11 -21.75 25.79
CA THR A 299 0.18 -21.58 24.33
C THR A 299 -1.06 -20.87 23.78
N SER A 300 -2.26 -21.24 24.25
CA SER A 300 -3.49 -20.52 23.89
C SER A 300 -3.43 -19.05 24.28
N ARG A 301 -3.06 -18.76 25.55
CA ARG A 301 -3.06 -17.40 26.07
C ARG A 301 -2.04 -16.50 25.38
N ILE A 302 -0.88 -17.04 24.99
CA ILE A 302 0.12 -16.31 24.21
C ILE A 302 -0.48 -15.80 22.89
N ASN A 303 -1.20 -16.67 22.18
CA ASN A 303 -1.82 -16.32 20.91
C ASN A 303 -3.02 -15.36 21.07
N GLU A 304 -3.80 -15.48 22.15
CA GLU A 304 -4.84 -14.49 22.49
C GLU A 304 -4.25 -13.09 22.72
N LEU A 305 -3.14 -13.01 23.45
CA LEU A 305 -2.46 -11.75 23.72
C LEU A 305 -1.82 -11.18 22.45
N ASN A 306 -1.33 -12.04 21.55
CA ASN A 306 -0.82 -11.59 20.25
C ASN A 306 -1.89 -10.89 19.40
N ALA A 307 -3.17 -11.27 19.53
CA ALA A 307 -4.26 -10.64 18.80
C ALA A 307 -4.51 -9.16 19.19
N ILE A 308 -4.00 -8.69 20.34
CA ILE A 308 -4.21 -7.31 20.81
C ILE A 308 -3.55 -6.29 19.87
N ALA A 309 -2.31 -6.56 19.44
CA ALA A 309 -1.55 -5.65 18.58
C ALA A 309 -2.23 -5.39 17.21
N PRO A 310 -2.64 -6.41 16.43
CA PRO A 310 -3.39 -6.18 15.20
C PRO A 310 -4.79 -5.61 15.44
N ALA A 311 -5.44 -5.88 16.59
CA ALA A 311 -6.72 -5.26 16.95
C ALA A 311 -6.61 -3.73 17.05
N LEU A 312 -5.59 -3.25 17.76
CA LEU A 312 -5.28 -1.82 17.86
C LEU A 312 -4.83 -1.24 16.51
N GLY A 313 -4.20 -2.06 15.67
CA GLY A 313 -3.88 -1.73 14.28
C GLY A 313 -5.08 -1.27 13.45
N ILE A 314 -6.26 -1.87 13.65
CA ILE A 314 -7.51 -1.44 12.98
C ILE A 314 -7.85 0.00 13.39
N PHE A 315 -7.79 0.30 14.70
CA PHE A 315 -8.04 1.63 15.22
C PHE A 315 -7.03 2.66 14.69
N TYR A 316 -5.73 2.32 14.71
CA TYR A 316 -4.68 3.19 14.18
C TYR A 316 -4.86 3.47 12.69
N THR A 317 -5.22 2.45 11.91
CA THR A 317 -5.46 2.60 10.46
C THR A 317 -6.59 3.58 10.19
N LEU A 318 -7.73 3.40 10.87
CA LEU A 318 -8.87 4.33 10.73
C LEU A 318 -8.48 5.74 11.17
N PHE A 319 -7.87 5.88 12.34
CA PHE A 319 -7.47 7.18 12.89
C PHE A 319 -6.52 7.95 11.95
N ILE A 320 -5.50 7.29 11.40
CA ILE A 320 -4.54 7.91 10.48
C ILE A 320 -5.17 8.23 9.12
N CYS A 321 -6.01 7.36 8.58
CA CYS A 321 -6.73 7.62 7.32
C CYS A 321 -7.61 8.86 7.45
N PHE A 322 -8.45 8.93 8.50
CA PHE A 322 -9.29 10.09 8.75
C PHE A 322 -8.44 11.35 8.99
N SER A 323 -7.36 11.25 9.77
CA SER A 323 -6.48 12.41 10.05
C SER A 323 -5.80 12.95 8.79
N SER A 324 -5.41 12.07 7.85
CA SER A 324 -4.85 12.43 6.54
C SER A 324 -5.83 13.24 5.71
N ASP A 325 -7.06 12.74 5.58
CA ASP A 325 -8.07 13.31 4.71
C ASP A 325 -8.63 14.63 5.24
N LEU A 326 -8.69 14.78 6.58
CA LEU A 326 -9.41 15.85 7.25
C LEU A 326 -8.54 17.03 7.66
N LEU A 327 -7.34 16.76 8.19
CA LEU A 327 -6.60 17.75 8.97
C LEU A 327 -5.29 18.16 8.30
N PHE A 328 -4.39 17.20 8.04
CA PHE A 328 -2.97 17.53 7.87
C PHE A 328 -2.37 17.16 6.49
N GLY A 329 -3.11 16.44 5.65
CA GLY A 329 -2.60 15.92 4.39
C GLY A 329 -1.63 14.74 4.58
N PRO A 330 -1.17 14.12 3.47
CA PRO A 330 -0.55 12.79 3.51
C PRO A 330 0.79 12.73 4.24
N ALA A 331 1.67 13.72 4.06
CA ALA A 331 2.99 13.73 4.71
C ALA A 331 2.91 13.85 6.24
N TRP A 332 1.97 14.64 6.75
CA TRP A 332 1.76 14.78 8.19
C TRP A 332 1.09 13.56 8.80
N ALA A 333 0.18 12.90 8.07
CA ALA A 333 -0.40 11.63 8.52
C ALA A 333 0.66 10.51 8.63
N ILE A 334 1.57 10.43 7.66
CA ILE A 334 2.75 9.54 7.73
C ILE A 334 3.58 9.84 8.99
N THR A 335 3.76 11.13 9.29
CA THR A 335 4.55 11.59 10.45
C THR A 335 3.90 11.22 11.77
N ILE A 336 2.59 11.42 11.93
CA ILE A 336 1.86 11.06 13.15
C ILE A 336 1.95 9.55 13.38
N ALA A 337 1.72 8.75 12.34
CA ALA A 337 1.79 7.29 12.42
C ALA A 337 3.19 6.80 12.80
N HIS A 338 4.24 7.32 12.14
CA HIS A 338 5.62 6.93 12.46
C HIS A 338 6.13 7.50 13.79
N THR A 339 5.65 8.65 14.23
CA THR A 339 6.01 9.19 15.56
C THR A 339 5.53 8.23 16.65
N TRP A 340 4.31 7.70 16.51
CA TRP A 340 3.78 6.69 17.42
C TRP A 340 4.60 5.39 17.39
N ASN A 341 4.96 4.93 16.19
CA ASN A 341 5.83 3.76 16.01
C ASN A 341 7.24 3.97 16.58
N ILE A 342 7.83 5.16 16.39
CA ILE A 342 9.17 5.53 16.89
C ILE A 342 9.22 5.46 18.40
N ILE A 343 8.18 5.96 19.10
CA ILE A 343 8.11 5.88 20.56
C ILE A 343 8.15 4.41 21.02
N GLY A 344 7.35 3.53 20.39
CA GLY A 344 7.38 2.10 20.67
C GLY A 344 8.75 1.46 20.37
N LEU A 345 9.37 1.80 19.24
CA LEU A 345 10.68 1.27 18.85
C LEU A 345 11.80 1.72 19.77
N VAL A 346 11.81 2.98 20.24
CA VAL A 346 12.80 3.46 21.21
C VAL A 346 12.74 2.65 22.51
N ILE A 347 11.53 2.37 22.99
CA ILE A 347 11.32 1.52 24.17
C ILE A 347 11.87 0.10 23.94
N LEU A 348 11.63 -0.49 22.76
CA LEU A 348 12.14 -1.82 22.40
C LEU A 348 13.66 -1.86 22.24
N VAL A 349 14.29 -0.77 21.78
CA VAL A 349 15.75 -0.65 21.67
C VAL A 349 16.41 -0.56 23.04
N VAL A 350 15.88 0.27 23.94
CA VAL A 350 16.41 0.39 25.31
C VAL A 350 16.25 -0.94 26.06
N TRP A 351 15.08 -1.58 25.93
CA TRP A 351 14.70 -2.88 26.49
C TRP A 351 14.63 -2.95 28.03
N ASP A 352 15.55 -2.29 28.73
CA ASP A 352 15.59 -2.22 30.20
C ASP A 352 14.59 -1.19 30.73
N VAL A 353 13.31 -1.55 30.68
CA VAL A 353 12.16 -0.73 31.03
C VAL A 353 11.14 -1.58 31.79
N PRO A 354 10.20 -0.98 32.55
CA PRO A 354 9.14 -1.74 33.19
C PRO A 354 8.33 -2.54 32.16
N GLN A 355 7.86 -3.72 32.55
CA GLN A 355 7.15 -4.62 31.63
C GLN A 355 5.94 -3.96 30.96
N SER A 356 5.25 -3.06 31.65
CA SER A 356 4.14 -2.26 31.09
C SER A 356 4.55 -1.43 29.87
N ALA A 357 5.79 -0.91 29.84
CA ALA A 357 6.31 -0.18 28.69
C ALA A 357 6.55 -1.11 27.50
N LEU A 358 7.02 -2.35 27.73
CA LEU A 358 7.14 -3.36 26.66
C LEU A 358 5.78 -3.74 26.08
N TRP A 359 4.75 -3.90 26.93
CA TRP A 359 3.37 -4.13 26.47
C TRP A 359 2.88 -3.00 25.57
N PHE A 360 3.11 -1.74 25.98
CA PHE A 360 2.79 -0.57 25.16
C PHE A 360 3.56 -0.57 23.84
N ALA A 361 4.86 -0.86 23.87
CA ALA A 361 5.69 -0.84 22.67
C ALA A 361 5.28 -1.90 21.62
N PHE A 362 4.93 -3.10 22.06
CA PHE A 362 4.40 -4.13 21.15
C PHE A 362 2.98 -3.80 20.66
N ALA A 363 2.12 -3.25 21.51
CA ALA A 363 0.77 -2.83 21.13
C ALA A 363 0.76 -1.75 20.04
N THR A 364 1.76 -0.86 20.04
CA THR A 364 1.87 0.26 19.10
C THR A 364 2.52 -0.09 17.76
N THR A 365 3.03 -1.32 17.60
CA THR A 365 3.77 -1.77 16.40
C THR A 365 2.96 -1.67 15.10
N TYR A 366 1.64 -1.92 15.14
CA TYR A 366 0.79 -1.82 13.95
C TYR A 366 0.49 -0.39 13.49
N SER A 367 0.87 0.63 14.27
CA SER A 367 0.78 2.04 13.83
C SER A 367 1.65 2.33 12.60
N ALA A 368 2.73 1.56 12.38
CA ALA A 368 3.56 1.66 11.19
C ALA A 368 2.77 1.31 9.91
N VAL A 369 1.94 0.26 9.98
CA VAL A 369 1.16 -0.25 8.83
C VAL A 369 -0.02 0.66 8.49
N ALA A 370 -0.51 1.42 9.47
CA ALA A 370 -1.69 2.28 9.36
C ALA A 370 -1.60 3.34 8.24
N MET A 371 -0.40 3.74 7.83
CA MET A 371 -0.22 4.72 6.75
C MET A 371 -0.17 4.12 5.34
N SER A 372 -0.17 2.79 5.19
CA SER A 372 -0.05 2.12 3.89
C SER A 372 -1.03 2.69 2.86
N SER A 373 -2.30 2.86 3.25
CA SER A 373 -3.36 3.47 2.44
C SER A 373 -3.03 4.91 2.02
N VAL A 374 -2.53 5.72 2.95
CA VAL A 374 -2.16 7.13 2.74
C VAL A 374 -0.95 7.24 1.80
N LEU A 375 0.06 6.38 2.00
CA LEU A 375 1.28 6.36 1.19
C LEU A 375 0.95 6.05 -0.27
N TYR A 376 0.24 4.95 -0.54
CA TYR A 376 -0.11 4.59 -1.91
C TYR A 376 -1.09 5.59 -2.53
N GLY A 377 -2.00 6.17 -1.75
CA GLY A 377 -2.84 7.30 -2.19
C GLY A 377 -2.00 8.51 -2.59
N TRP A 378 -0.96 8.83 -1.82
CA TRP A 378 -0.07 9.95 -2.10
C TRP A 378 0.83 9.70 -3.30
N VAL A 379 1.42 8.51 -3.43
CA VAL A 379 2.19 8.09 -4.62
C VAL A 379 1.34 8.23 -5.89
N ASN A 380 0.09 7.76 -5.84
CA ASN A 380 -0.88 7.94 -6.93
C ASN A 380 -1.12 9.42 -7.29
N SER A 381 -1.15 10.29 -6.29
CA SER A 381 -1.38 11.72 -6.47
C SER A 381 -0.18 12.47 -7.05
N GLN A 382 1.05 11.96 -6.86
CA GLN A 382 2.27 12.59 -7.39
C GLN A 382 2.54 12.20 -8.85
N LEU A 383 2.03 11.04 -9.29
CA LEU A 383 2.21 10.49 -10.63
C LEU A 383 1.00 10.76 -11.56
N ARG A 384 0.30 11.89 -11.37
CA ARG A 384 -0.96 12.24 -12.08
C ARG A 384 -0.83 12.39 -13.60
N TYR A 385 0.37 12.51 -14.15
CA TYR A 385 0.60 12.90 -15.55
C TYR A 385 0.30 11.81 -16.58
N SER A 386 0.30 10.52 -16.18
CA SER A 386 -0.07 9.40 -17.06
C SER A 386 -0.57 8.21 -16.25
N ALA A 387 -1.77 7.72 -16.60
CA ALA A 387 -2.39 6.58 -15.91
C ALA A 387 -1.56 5.28 -16.08
N VAL A 388 -0.93 5.10 -17.25
CA VAL A 388 -0.08 3.94 -17.55
C VAL A 388 1.23 4.02 -16.75
N GLU A 389 1.88 5.18 -16.73
CA GLU A 389 3.11 5.36 -15.96
C GLU A 389 2.88 5.16 -14.46
N ARG A 390 1.74 5.63 -13.94
CA ARG A 390 1.32 5.44 -12.55
C ARG A 390 1.17 3.96 -12.17
N ALA A 391 0.48 3.18 -13.00
CA ALA A 391 0.27 1.76 -12.74
C ALA A 391 1.59 0.97 -12.76
N VAL A 392 2.45 1.23 -13.75
CA VAL A 392 3.78 0.61 -13.85
C VAL A 392 4.66 1.02 -12.69
N ALA A 393 4.66 2.30 -12.32
CA ALA A 393 5.44 2.79 -11.19
C ALA A 393 5.02 2.11 -9.88
N LEU A 394 3.72 2.04 -9.55
CA LEU A 394 3.25 1.37 -8.33
C LEU A 394 3.68 -0.09 -8.24
N ILE A 395 3.62 -0.83 -9.35
CA ILE A 395 4.06 -2.22 -9.40
C ILE A 395 5.57 -2.31 -9.13
N ILE A 396 6.38 -1.45 -9.75
CA ILE A 396 7.84 -1.44 -9.54
C ILE A 396 8.18 -1.03 -8.10
N LEU A 397 7.53 0.00 -7.56
CA LEU A 397 7.72 0.41 -6.16
C LEU A 397 7.48 -0.79 -5.23
N ASN A 398 6.32 -1.44 -5.35
CA ASN A 398 5.96 -2.56 -4.50
C ASN A 398 6.92 -3.75 -4.66
N ALA A 399 7.30 -4.11 -5.90
CA ALA A 399 8.19 -5.23 -6.20
C ALA A 399 9.59 -5.01 -5.61
N VAL A 400 10.16 -3.82 -5.81
CA VAL A 400 11.49 -3.47 -5.30
C VAL A 400 11.46 -3.37 -3.78
N SER A 401 10.48 -2.68 -3.19
CA SER A 401 10.37 -2.55 -1.74
C SER A 401 10.17 -3.90 -1.05
N GLN A 402 9.31 -4.78 -1.59
CA GLN A 402 9.15 -6.14 -1.09
C GLN A 402 10.44 -6.97 -1.24
N SER A 403 11.21 -6.78 -2.33
CA SER A 403 12.49 -7.50 -2.48
C SER A 403 13.47 -7.19 -1.34
N THR A 404 13.47 -5.95 -0.84
CA THR A 404 14.34 -5.56 0.29
C THR A 404 14.01 -6.30 1.58
N THR A 405 12.75 -6.70 1.80
CA THR A 405 12.35 -7.40 3.01
C THR A 405 12.68 -8.89 2.97
N ALA A 406 13.17 -9.43 1.85
CA ALA A 406 13.62 -10.82 1.77
C ALA A 406 14.90 -11.06 2.60
N TRP A 407 15.91 -10.18 2.45
CA TRP A 407 17.20 -10.35 3.12
C TRP A 407 17.30 -9.60 4.45
N THR A 408 16.51 -8.55 4.68
CA THR A 408 16.57 -7.75 5.92
C THR A 408 16.40 -8.62 7.18
N PRO A 409 15.38 -9.49 7.31
CA PRO A 409 15.20 -10.32 8.51
C PRO A 409 16.38 -11.23 8.83
N LEU A 410 17.07 -11.76 7.80
CA LEU A 410 18.25 -12.62 7.97
C LEU A 410 19.40 -11.89 8.66
N LEU A 411 19.51 -10.57 8.45
CA LEU A 411 20.58 -9.74 8.98
C LEU A 411 20.25 -9.21 10.37
N VAL A 412 19.03 -8.71 10.57
CA VAL A 412 18.68 -7.88 11.73
C VAL A 412 17.69 -8.52 12.70
N PHE A 413 16.94 -9.55 12.30
CA PHE A 413 15.95 -10.24 13.14
C PHE A 413 16.31 -11.72 13.37
N LYS A 414 17.57 -12.01 13.70
CA LYS A 414 18.02 -13.37 13.97
C LYS A 414 17.26 -13.96 15.16
N THR A 415 16.55 -15.08 14.98
CA THR A 415 15.75 -15.74 16.03
C THR A 415 16.58 -16.09 17.27
N VAL A 416 17.89 -16.32 17.13
CA VAL A 416 18.80 -16.52 18.28
C VAL A 416 18.96 -15.29 19.19
N GLU A 417 18.70 -14.08 18.66
CA GLU A 417 18.72 -12.82 19.41
C GLU A 417 17.33 -12.48 20.00
N ALA A 418 16.35 -13.38 19.84
CA ALA A 418 15.05 -13.25 20.46
C ALA A 418 15.17 -13.28 22.00
N PRO A 419 14.36 -12.50 22.73
CA PRO A 419 13.28 -11.62 22.25
C PRO A 419 13.73 -10.16 22.03
N ARG A 420 14.99 -9.82 22.31
CA ARG A 420 15.45 -8.42 22.37
C ARG A 420 15.74 -7.82 21.01
N PHE A 421 16.19 -8.61 20.03
CA PHE A 421 16.46 -8.17 18.64
C PHE A 421 17.05 -6.75 18.53
N THR A 422 18.14 -6.46 19.25
CA THR A 422 18.68 -5.08 19.36
C THR A 422 18.97 -4.47 17.99
N LYS A 423 19.62 -5.22 17.11
CA LYS A 423 19.92 -4.79 15.72
C LYS A 423 18.64 -4.57 14.92
N GLY A 424 17.65 -5.46 15.10
CA GLY A 424 16.36 -5.41 14.45
C GLY A 424 15.61 -4.12 14.77
N TYR A 425 15.33 -3.87 16.05
CA TYR A 425 14.59 -2.67 16.45
C TYR A 425 15.34 -1.37 16.14
N SER A 426 16.67 -1.34 16.28
CA SER A 426 17.47 -0.17 15.87
C SER A 426 17.43 0.08 14.36
N PHE A 427 17.47 -0.98 13.55
CA PHE A 427 17.34 -0.85 12.09
C PHE A 427 15.96 -0.31 11.71
N VAL A 428 14.89 -0.85 12.28
CA VAL A 428 13.52 -0.38 12.03
C VAL A 428 13.35 1.08 12.46
N LEU A 429 13.92 1.46 13.61
CA LEU A 429 13.92 2.85 14.09
C LEU A 429 14.63 3.79 13.12
N GLY A 430 15.79 3.40 12.59
CA GLY A 430 16.52 4.19 11.59
C GLY A 430 15.70 4.41 10.32
N ASN A 431 15.05 3.36 9.80
CA ASN A 431 14.18 3.44 8.63
C ASN A 431 12.94 4.32 8.89
N ALA A 432 12.33 4.19 10.07
CA ALA A 432 11.20 5.03 10.49
C ALA A 432 11.54 6.53 10.50
N ILE A 433 12.71 6.90 11.04
CA ILE A 433 13.17 8.30 11.06
C ILE A 433 13.47 8.78 9.64
N CYS A 434 14.18 7.98 8.84
CA CYS A 434 14.50 8.31 7.45
C CYS A 434 13.24 8.51 6.61
N LEU A 435 12.20 7.70 6.84
CA LEU A 435 10.91 7.86 6.17
C LEU A 435 10.28 9.23 6.47
N VAL A 436 10.23 9.63 7.75
CA VAL A 436 9.63 10.92 8.15
C VAL A 436 10.39 12.09 7.51
N ILE A 437 11.72 12.04 7.51
CA ILE A 437 12.56 13.07 6.88
C ILE A 437 12.27 13.12 5.38
N LEU A 438 12.32 11.96 4.70
CA LEU A 438 12.13 11.89 3.25
C LEU A 438 10.71 12.31 2.83
N ALA A 439 9.68 11.97 3.61
CA ALA A 439 8.31 12.41 3.36
C ALA A 439 8.19 13.94 3.34
N HIS A 440 8.85 14.64 4.29
CA HIS A 440 8.85 16.10 4.31
C HIS A 440 9.71 16.71 3.20
N VAL A 441 10.84 16.09 2.85
CA VAL A 441 11.67 16.52 1.73
C VAL A 441 10.87 16.45 0.42
N ILE A 442 10.18 15.33 0.16
CA ILE A 442 9.33 15.17 -1.02
C ILE A 442 8.19 16.20 -1.00
N GLN A 443 7.55 16.41 0.16
CA GLN A 443 6.48 17.41 0.28
C GLN A 443 6.98 18.83 -0.02
N PHE A 444 8.19 19.18 0.45
CA PHE A 444 8.81 20.48 0.21
C PHE A 444 9.06 20.72 -1.29
N PHE A 445 9.69 19.75 -1.97
CA PHE A 445 9.94 19.86 -3.41
C PHE A 445 8.65 19.83 -4.23
N ALA A 446 7.68 19.00 -3.85
CA ALA A 446 6.38 18.94 -4.52
C ALA A 446 5.64 20.29 -4.45
N LYS A 447 5.59 20.91 -3.27
CA LYS A 447 5.02 22.27 -3.11
C LYS A 447 5.77 23.29 -3.95
N ARG A 448 7.10 23.23 -3.99
CA ARG A 448 7.92 24.17 -4.77
C ARG A 448 7.62 24.09 -6.27
N GLU A 449 7.41 22.89 -6.80
CA GLU A 449 6.99 22.71 -8.20
C GLU A 449 5.57 23.23 -8.45
N GLU A 450 4.62 23.02 -7.53
CA GLU A 450 3.27 23.58 -7.64
C GLU A 450 3.30 25.11 -7.68
N TYR A 451 4.12 25.75 -6.84
CA TYR A 451 4.31 27.20 -6.87
C TYR A 451 4.92 27.69 -8.19
N ALA A 452 5.95 26.99 -8.70
CA ALA A 452 6.59 27.34 -9.96
C ALA A 452 5.61 27.26 -11.15
N LEU A 453 4.79 26.20 -11.21
CA LEU A 453 3.76 26.04 -12.24
C LEU A 453 2.68 27.14 -12.14
N CYS A 454 2.29 27.52 -10.93
CA CYS A 454 1.31 28.58 -10.71
C CYS A 454 1.83 29.93 -11.22
N HIS A 455 3.11 30.25 -10.97
CA HIS A 455 3.74 31.47 -11.49
C HIS A 455 3.82 31.49 -13.02
N ILE A 456 4.21 30.37 -13.66
CA ILE A 456 4.23 30.28 -15.13
C ILE A 456 2.83 30.49 -15.70
N PHE A 457 1.80 29.91 -15.08
CA PHE A 457 0.42 30.05 -15.54
C PHE A 457 -0.08 31.50 -15.44
N ILE A 458 0.17 32.17 -14.32
CA ILE A 458 -0.18 33.59 -14.13
C ILE A 458 0.54 34.46 -15.17
N ASP A 459 1.82 34.19 -15.43
CA ASP A 459 2.61 34.92 -16.41
C ASP A 459 2.09 34.71 -17.85
N THR A 460 1.69 33.48 -18.21
CA THR A 460 1.04 33.21 -19.51
C THR A 460 -0.38 33.77 -19.62
N SER A 461 -1.11 33.86 -18.51
CA SER A 461 -2.47 34.42 -18.46
C SER A 461 -2.49 35.94 -18.52
N ASN A 462 -1.41 36.61 -18.14
CA ASN A 462 -1.28 38.07 -18.14
C ASN A 462 -0.68 38.63 -19.44
N ARG A 463 -0.33 37.78 -20.43
CA ARG A 463 0.10 38.27 -21.74
C ARG A 463 -1.09 38.84 -22.52
N PRO A 464 -0.99 40.08 -23.06
CA PRO A 464 -2.05 40.66 -23.85
C PRO A 464 -2.29 39.83 -25.12
N THR A 465 -3.57 39.60 -25.45
CA THR A 465 -4.07 38.73 -26.52
C THR A 465 -3.52 39.05 -27.92
N GLY A 466 -2.93 40.23 -28.13
CA GLY A 466 -2.33 40.67 -29.39
C GLY A 466 -0.96 40.08 -29.73
N GLU A 467 -0.21 39.52 -28.76
CA GLU A 467 1.11 38.92 -29.03
C GLU A 467 1.02 37.46 -29.52
N PHE A 468 -0.05 36.74 -29.16
CA PHE A 468 -0.26 35.36 -29.60
C PHE A 468 -0.46 35.24 -31.13
N GLN A 469 -1.04 36.26 -31.78
CA GLN A 469 -1.23 36.26 -33.23
C GLN A 469 0.07 36.49 -34.01
N LYS A 470 1.01 37.29 -33.49
CA LYS A 470 2.30 37.54 -34.15
C LYS A 470 3.27 36.37 -34.06
N GLU A 471 3.21 35.58 -32.99
CA GLU A 471 4.13 34.45 -32.79
C GLU A 471 3.66 33.17 -33.52
N GLN A 472 2.35 33.01 -33.74
CA GLN A 472 1.80 31.90 -34.54
C GLN A 472 2.09 32.01 -36.04
N GLU A 473 2.28 33.21 -36.58
CA GLU A 473 2.68 33.41 -37.98
C GLU A 473 4.18 33.16 -38.23
N ALA A 474 5.03 33.14 -37.18
CA ALA A 474 6.48 33.17 -37.35
C ALA A 474 7.19 31.80 -37.31
N THR A 475 6.56 30.69 -36.88
CA THR A 475 7.24 29.37 -36.90
C THR A 475 6.29 28.17 -36.88
N PRO A 476 6.24 27.33 -37.94
CA PRO A 476 5.52 26.07 -37.89
C PRO A 476 6.48 24.98 -37.40
N THR A 477 6.52 24.72 -36.09
CA THR A 477 7.31 23.58 -35.60
C THR A 477 6.67 22.86 -34.41
N SER A 478 6.64 21.53 -34.54
CA SER A 478 5.85 20.57 -33.76
C SER A 478 5.88 20.75 -32.23
N ALA A 479 4.78 20.35 -31.58
CA ALA A 479 4.54 20.33 -30.12
C ALA A 479 5.65 19.71 -29.25
N THR A 480 6.62 19.01 -29.85
CA THR A 480 7.80 18.44 -29.20
C THR A 480 8.87 19.50 -28.89
N GLN A 481 9.01 20.53 -29.73
CA GLN A 481 9.94 21.66 -29.47
C GLN A 481 9.41 22.62 -28.41
N MET A 482 8.10 22.85 -28.37
CA MET A 482 7.46 23.69 -27.33
C MET A 482 7.63 23.07 -25.94
N LYS A 483 7.49 21.73 -25.81
CA LYS A 483 7.74 21.02 -24.55
C LYS A 483 9.20 21.06 -24.11
N ARG A 484 10.17 20.97 -25.05
CA ARG A 484 11.60 21.13 -24.75
C ARG A 484 11.97 22.58 -24.39
N GLY A 485 11.33 23.57 -25.02
CA GLY A 485 11.51 24.99 -24.71
C GLY A 485 11.04 25.33 -23.30
N ILE A 486 9.83 24.86 -22.91
CA ILE A 486 9.30 25.03 -21.56
C ILE A 486 10.17 24.30 -20.53
N LEU A 487 10.65 23.08 -20.83
CA LEU A 487 11.53 22.34 -19.92
C LEU A 487 12.89 23.05 -19.73
N ASN A 488 13.49 23.58 -20.80
CA ASN A 488 14.73 24.35 -20.73
C ASN A 488 14.54 25.68 -19.98
N LEU A 489 13.43 26.38 -20.18
CA LEU A 489 13.06 27.58 -19.40
C LEU A 489 12.85 27.28 -17.92
N VAL A 490 12.24 26.13 -17.58
CA VAL A 490 12.08 25.67 -16.20
C VAL A 490 13.43 25.35 -15.56
N ILE A 491 14.35 24.72 -16.29
CA ILE A 491 15.71 24.43 -15.80
C ILE A 491 16.52 25.73 -15.61
N GLU A 492 16.42 26.67 -16.55
CA GLU A 492 17.16 27.92 -16.53
C GLU A 492 16.65 28.89 -15.43
N GLN A 493 15.33 28.98 -15.23
CA GLN A 493 14.76 29.75 -14.12
C GLN A 493 15.00 29.10 -12.75
N SER A 494 15.02 27.76 -12.69
CA SER A 494 15.41 27.04 -11.47
C SER A 494 16.87 27.32 -11.09
N CYS A 495 17.78 27.41 -12.08
CA CYS A 495 19.18 27.80 -11.86
C CYS A 495 19.34 29.26 -11.43
N ARG A 496 18.57 30.19 -11.99
CA ARG A 496 18.59 31.61 -11.55
C ARG A 496 18.06 31.81 -10.13
N CYS A 497 17.10 30.99 -9.69
CA CYS A 497 16.65 30.96 -8.29
C CYS A 497 17.71 30.42 -7.33
N ILE A 498 18.57 29.50 -7.77
CA ILE A 498 19.72 29.00 -6.99
C ILE A 498 20.79 30.10 -6.85
N GLN A 499 21.02 30.93 -7.88
CA GLN A 499 21.96 32.06 -7.80
C GLN A 499 21.46 33.22 -6.94
N ARG A 500 20.13 33.44 -6.85
CA ARG A 500 19.55 34.52 -6.01
C ARG A 500 19.46 34.18 -4.52
N SER A 501 19.58 32.91 -4.11
CA SER A 501 19.55 32.52 -2.69
C SER A 501 20.86 32.75 -1.92
N SER A 502 21.89 33.34 -2.54
CA SER A 502 23.19 33.63 -1.93
C SER A 502 23.29 35.03 -1.27
N HIS A 503 22.18 35.79 -1.18
CA HIS A 503 22.16 37.10 -0.52
C HIS A 503 21.17 37.17 0.67
N PRO A 504 21.64 37.40 1.91
CA PRO A 504 20.84 37.21 3.12
C PRO A 504 19.99 38.41 3.57
N ARG A 505 19.64 39.37 2.68
CA ARG A 505 19.09 40.68 3.12
C ARG A 505 17.65 41.04 2.75
N ARG A 506 16.80 40.11 2.32
CA ARG A 506 15.36 40.40 2.12
C ARG A 506 14.46 39.27 2.65
N ARG A 507 14.29 39.21 3.97
CA ARG A 507 13.21 38.49 4.64
C ARG A 507 12.74 39.31 5.84
N MET A 508 12.02 40.41 5.65
CA MET A 508 11.31 41.05 6.77
C MET A 508 10.30 42.16 6.42
N ILE A 509 9.71 42.21 5.21
CA ILE A 509 8.76 43.30 4.89
C ILE A 509 7.39 42.81 4.38
N ASP A 510 7.25 41.66 3.71
CA ASP A 510 5.97 41.31 3.06
C ASP A 510 5.00 40.45 3.91
N LEU A 511 5.03 40.54 5.24
CA LEU A 511 4.15 39.75 6.12
C LEU A 511 3.19 40.59 7.00
N ALA A 512 3.10 41.91 6.78
CA ALA A 512 2.30 42.79 7.65
C ALA A 512 1.02 43.39 7.03
N ASP A 513 0.84 43.39 5.70
CA ASP A 513 -0.34 44.03 5.09
C ASP A 513 -1.28 43.00 4.44
N MET A 514 -2.19 42.44 5.22
CA MET A 514 -3.49 41.94 4.75
C MET A 514 -4.41 41.66 5.95
N GLN A 515 -5.07 42.71 6.45
CA GLN A 515 -6.31 42.58 7.22
C GLN A 515 -7.54 42.80 6.29
N PRO A 516 -8.72 42.23 6.63
CA PRO A 516 -9.89 42.26 5.77
C PRO A 516 -10.82 43.43 6.14
N GLU A 517 -11.10 44.33 5.21
CA GLU A 517 -12.21 45.29 5.35
C GLU A 517 -13.35 45.01 4.37
N SER A 518 -14.53 44.95 4.95
CA SER A 518 -15.85 44.97 4.33
C SER A 518 -16.11 46.30 3.61
N MET A 519 -16.68 46.28 2.41
CA MET A 519 -17.40 47.45 1.92
C MET A 519 -18.60 47.07 1.04
N TYR A 520 -19.79 47.33 1.60
CA TYR A 520 -21.03 47.58 0.88
C TYR A 520 -20.89 48.84 0.01
N ALA A 521 -21.40 48.81 -1.23
CA ALA A 521 -22.21 49.87 -1.87
C ALA A 521 -22.40 49.56 -3.36
N GLY A 522 -23.65 49.48 -3.84
CA GLY A 522 -23.99 49.75 -5.25
C GLY A 522 -24.23 51.25 -5.46
N PRO A 523 -25.04 51.68 -6.45
CA PRO A 523 -25.26 51.16 -7.81
C PRO A 523 -25.00 52.26 -8.88
N CYS A 524 -24.94 51.93 -10.18
CA CYS A 524 -25.19 52.91 -11.24
C CYS A 524 -25.95 52.28 -12.43
N VAL A 525 -27.10 52.91 -12.64
CA VAL A 525 -28.11 52.87 -13.72
C VAL A 525 -27.49 53.33 -15.06
N ASP A 526 -27.88 52.74 -16.20
CA ASP A 526 -28.61 53.42 -17.30
C ASP A 526 -28.78 52.53 -18.56
N GLU A 527 -30.02 52.63 -19.08
CA GLU A 527 -30.68 52.08 -20.29
C GLU A 527 -31.10 50.59 -20.36
#